data_AF-A0A8J7SH35-F1
#
_entry.id   AF-A0A8J7SH35-F1
#
_cell.length_a   1.000
_cell.length_b   1.000
_cell.length_c   1.000
_cell.angle_alpha   90.00
_cell.angle_beta   90.00
_cell.angle_gamma   90.00
#
_symmetry.space_group_name_H-M   'P 1'
#
loop_
_entity.id
_entity.type
_entity.pdbx_description
1 polymer ?
#
loop_
_entity_poly.entity_id
_entity_poly.type
_entity_poly.pdbx_seq_one_letter_code
_entity_poly.pdbx_strand_id
1 'polypeptide(L)'
;MKLENVILLLSGGLSIGIGLWAGARTEIGFGHLAPAGSELTADAGDAGPASKRDLGGSGEKRYSAFRGAGSVDEIEGISPAARMALVQARAYLANCFRSEAWGPDFEMAMRKIFSQCSQGDKELILASLLEANDERAVDDTLIYHLRGVVAEDNPYAVVQLAVAHNRYGLLSFPVLQLWMDESPELARQWFEENKHQMSTQEIKGTQIEQRLLNAHGEDDFAGALASLDWSNYGQWKRGLEMVGHVISNQGDVDSMVNTIAMIEEPQTRTALLKEVMASQYGKSDAEVDEFIDQLVSAGGVEREVLEDAYTLEHIWKAPIKSMNFAIQYIEPGKRQNKVVQEGLKYLAMENESKAQAWIAENGHGFESDVLVASITYGLRVEGNYDRAVDWALMIDDEDKKSTHLNSAYKNWLEANKRSAEKWLSQQDEDIQAFLK
;
A
#
# COMPACT_ATOMS: atom_id res chain seq x y z
N MET A 1 -29.57 6.25 1.50
CA MET A 1 -28.56 7.27 1.11
C MET A 1 -28.17 6.94 -0.32
N LYS A 2 -28.41 7.83 -1.30
CA LYS A 2 -28.22 7.51 -2.74
C LYS A 2 -26.73 7.54 -3.09
N LEU A 3 -26.23 6.45 -3.69
CA LEU A 3 -24.82 6.19 -4.01
C LEU A 3 -24.22 7.12 -5.10
N GLU A 4 -25.00 8.01 -5.70
CA GLU A 4 -24.63 8.74 -6.93
C GLU A 4 -23.53 9.81 -6.74
N ASN A 5 -23.20 10.20 -5.50
CA ASN A 5 -22.23 11.28 -5.23
C ASN A 5 -20.81 10.84 -4.85
N VAL A 6 -20.49 9.54 -4.82
CA VAL A 6 -19.15 9.04 -4.42
C VAL A 6 -18.21 8.82 -5.62
N ILE A 7 -18.73 8.82 -6.85
CA ILE A 7 -18.00 8.36 -8.04
C ILE A 7 -16.87 9.32 -8.50
N LEU A 8 -16.93 10.61 -8.14
CA LEU A 8 -15.92 11.61 -8.55
C LEU A 8 -14.69 11.71 -7.63
N LEU A 9 -14.66 11.01 -6.49
CA LEU A 9 -13.55 11.02 -5.54
C LEU A 9 -12.62 9.79 -5.64
N LEU A 10 -12.89 8.85 -6.56
CA LEU A 10 -12.24 7.53 -6.58
C LEU A 10 -11.06 7.38 -7.56
N SER A 11 -10.75 8.36 -8.39
CA SER A 11 -9.56 8.31 -9.28
C SER A 11 -8.24 8.70 -8.60
N GLY A 12 -8.22 8.91 -7.28
CA GLY A 12 -7.03 9.24 -6.48
C GLY A 12 -6.72 8.22 -5.37
N GLY A 13 -7.41 7.08 -5.34
CA GLY A 13 -7.32 6.07 -4.28
C GLY A 13 -6.19 5.06 -4.47
N LEU A 14 -4.94 5.54 -4.35
CA LEU A 14 -3.71 4.79 -4.06
C LEU A 14 -3.76 3.24 -4.14
N SER A 15 -3.12 2.69 -5.17
CA SER A 15 -2.32 1.46 -5.04
C SER A 15 -1.08 1.79 -4.20
N ILE A 16 -1.06 1.42 -2.91
CA ILE A 16 0.19 1.35 -2.15
C ILE A 16 0.95 0.11 -2.63
N GLY A 17 1.73 0.28 -3.68
CA GLY A 17 2.71 -0.71 -4.12
C GLY A 17 3.86 -0.79 -3.10
N ILE A 18 4.17 -2.01 -2.68
CA ILE A 18 5.29 -2.37 -1.81
C ILE A 18 6.60 -1.93 -2.48
N GLY A 19 7.18 -0.82 -2.01
CA GLY A 19 8.51 -0.38 -2.41
C GLY A 19 9.58 -1.21 -1.72
N LEU A 20 10.31 -2.00 -2.50
CA LEU A 20 11.57 -2.63 -2.11
C LEU A 20 12.58 -1.57 -1.64
N TRP A 21 13.05 -1.75 -0.41
CA TRP A 21 13.96 -0.87 0.31
C TRP A 21 15.38 -0.97 -0.30
N ALA A 22 15.84 0.07 -0.99
CA ALA A 22 17.25 0.27 -1.30
C ALA A 22 17.66 1.67 -0.80
N GLY A 23 18.56 1.68 0.18
CA GLY A 23 18.88 2.86 0.97
C GLY A 23 19.55 3.99 0.20
N ALA A 24 19.03 5.20 0.38
CA ALA A 24 19.79 6.44 0.29
C ALA A 24 19.28 7.39 1.39
N ARG A 25 20.17 7.72 2.34
CA ARG A 25 19.90 8.72 3.38
C ARG A 25 19.94 10.11 2.75
N THR A 26 18.83 10.83 2.81
CA THR A 26 18.80 12.29 2.68
C THR A 26 17.97 12.85 3.83
N GLU A 27 18.62 13.62 4.69
CA GLU A 27 18.00 14.32 5.81
C GLU A 27 17.15 15.48 5.28
N ILE A 28 15.84 15.47 5.60
CA ILE A 28 14.96 16.62 5.41
C ILE A 28 14.24 16.86 6.74
N GLY A 29 14.54 18.00 7.37
CA GLY A 29 13.94 18.43 8.62
C GLY A 29 12.53 18.96 8.43
N PHE A 30 11.59 18.46 9.23
CA PHE A 30 10.21 18.97 9.29
C PHE A 30 10.09 20.05 10.37
N GLY A 31 9.72 21.26 9.93
CA GLY A 31 9.30 22.35 10.79
C GLY A 31 7.84 22.20 11.22
N HIS A 32 7.57 22.44 12.50
CA HIS A 32 6.25 22.42 13.12
C HIS A 32 5.32 23.54 12.61
N LEU A 33 4.06 23.19 12.34
CA LEU A 33 2.93 24.12 12.35
C LEU A 33 1.93 23.66 13.42
N ALA A 34 1.62 24.56 14.34
CA ALA A 34 0.59 24.42 15.36
C ALA A 34 -0.69 25.14 14.92
N PRO A 35 -1.86 24.76 15.47
CA PRO A 35 -2.91 25.73 15.69
C PRO A 35 -3.34 25.84 17.17
N ALA A 36 -3.58 27.08 17.58
CA ALA A 36 -4.39 27.49 18.74
C ALA A 36 -5.78 26.83 18.67
N GLY A 37 -6.52 26.54 19.73
CA GLY A 37 -6.61 27.11 21.07
C GLY A 37 -8.11 27.23 21.36
N SER A 38 -8.64 26.41 22.27
CA SER A 38 -9.97 26.59 22.85
C SER A 38 -9.99 26.05 24.28
N GLU A 39 -10.23 26.95 25.22
CA GLU A 39 -10.34 26.72 26.65
C GLU A 39 -11.55 25.84 26.98
N LEU A 40 -11.32 24.81 27.79
CA LEU A 40 -12.34 24.19 28.64
C LEU A 40 -11.66 23.81 29.97
N THR A 41 -12.10 24.48 31.02
CA THR A 41 -11.71 24.28 32.41
C THR A 41 -12.41 23.05 32.99
N ALA A 42 -11.63 22.07 33.49
CA ALA A 42 -12.10 21.04 34.43
C ALA A 42 -10.92 20.49 35.25
N ASP A 43 -11.21 20.20 36.52
CA ASP A 43 -10.30 19.95 37.63
C ASP A 43 -9.13 18.99 37.40
N ALA A 44 -7.96 19.40 37.90
CA ALA A 44 -6.72 18.62 37.94
C ALA A 44 -6.77 17.57 39.06
N GLY A 45 -6.99 16.32 38.68
CA GLY A 45 -6.53 15.14 39.41
C GLY A 45 -5.14 14.75 38.93
N ASP A 46 -4.20 14.67 39.87
CA ASP A 46 -2.77 14.43 39.71
C ASP A 46 -2.48 13.08 38.98
N ALA A 47 -1.91 13.14 37.78
CA ALA A 47 -1.31 12.00 37.09
C ALA A 47 -0.14 12.48 36.21
N GLY A 48 1.08 12.29 36.71
CA GLY A 48 2.32 12.65 36.02
C GLY A 48 2.56 11.88 34.72
N PRO A 49 3.42 12.39 33.82
CA PRO A 49 3.73 11.72 32.56
C PRO A 49 4.50 10.42 32.80
N ALA A 50 4.06 9.37 32.09
CA ALA A 50 4.69 8.08 32.00
C ALA A 50 6.21 8.21 31.82
N SER A 51 6.95 7.69 32.79
CA SER A 51 8.39 7.54 32.75
C SER A 51 8.79 6.82 31.45
N LYS A 52 9.64 7.46 30.64
CA LYS A 52 10.51 6.73 29.70
C LYS A 52 11.16 5.58 30.49
N ARG A 53 10.85 4.33 30.14
CA ARG A 53 11.55 3.18 30.70
C ARG A 53 13.02 3.32 30.32
N ASP A 54 13.82 3.63 31.31
CA ASP A 54 15.26 3.61 31.22
C ASP A 54 15.71 2.15 30.99
N LEU A 55 16.12 1.85 29.75
CA LEU A 55 16.68 0.53 29.36
C LEU A 55 18.19 0.44 29.63
N GLY A 56 18.78 1.42 30.32
CA GLY A 56 20.20 1.57 30.61
C GLY A 56 20.78 0.65 31.70
N GLY A 57 20.41 -0.63 31.70
CA GLY A 57 21.05 -1.65 32.55
C GLY A 57 22.16 -2.39 31.80
N SER A 58 23.37 -2.44 32.37
CA SER A 58 24.50 -3.23 31.86
C SER A 58 24.11 -4.71 31.64
N GLY A 59 24.66 -5.34 30.61
CA GLY A 59 24.33 -6.72 30.20
C GLY A 59 24.42 -7.77 31.32
N GLU A 60 25.17 -7.50 32.39
CA GLU A 60 25.27 -8.35 33.58
C GLU A 60 23.98 -8.41 34.44
N LYS A 61 23.21 -7.32 34.56
CA LYS A 61 21.95 -7.35 35.32
C LYS A 61 20.85 -8.09 34.56
N ARG A 62 20.84 -7.99 33.22
CA ARG A 62 20.02 -8.85 32.38
C ARG A 62 20.43 -10.30 32.64
N TYR A 63 21.75 -10.60 32.58
CA TYR A 63 22.34 -11.93 32.77
C TYR A 63 21.90 -12.69 34.05
N SER A 64 21.74 -12.01 35.19
CA SER A 64 21.32 -12.67 36.46
C SER A 64 19.87 -13.19 36.46
N ALA A 65 18.96 -12.60 35.67
CA ALA A 65 17.59 -13.09 35.53
C ALA A 65 17.50 -14.40 34.72
N PHE A 66 18.57 -14.78 34.01
CA PHE A 66 18.60 -15.94 33.10
C PHE A 66 19.02 -17.27 33.75
N ARG A 67 19.57 -17.26 34.97
CA ARG A 67 20.10 -18.47 35.64
C ARG A 67 19.03 -19.38 36.26
N GLY A 68 17.80 -18.91 36.44
CA GLY A 68 16.72 -19.70 37.01
C GLY A 68 16.08 -20.66 35.99
N ALA A 69 16.83 -21.28 35.08
CA ALA A 69 16.27 -22.15 34.05
C ALA A 69 15.41 -23.26 34.71
N GLY A 70 14.08 -23.20 34.49
CA GLY A 70 13.20 -24.34 34.73
C GLY A 70 13.74 -25.52 33.93
N SER A 71 13.82 -26.67 34.58
CA SER A 71 14.61 -27.79 34.09
C SER A 71 14.06 -28.28 32.74
N VAL A 72 14.94 -28.44 31.76
CA VAL A 72 14.64 -29.14 30.48
C VAL A 72 14.16 -30.58 30.76
N ASP A 73 14.42 -31.07 31.97
CA ASP A 73 14.08 -32.40 32.45
C ASP A 73 12.58 -32.60 32.72
N GLU A 74 11.78 -31.53 32.76
CA GLU A 74 10.35 -31.57 33.09
C GLU A 74 9.41 -31.62 31.88
N ILE A 75 9.90 -31.45 30.64
CA ILE A 75 9.04 -31.68 29.46
C ILE A 75 8.91 -33.20 29.27
N GLU A 76 7.81 -33.75 29.77
CA GLU A 76 7.45 -35.14 29.55
C GLU A 76 7.18 -35.38 28.05
N GLY A 77 7.69 -36.49 27.51
CA GLY A 77 7.35 -36.94 26.15
C GLY A 77 8.28 -36.48 25.01
N ILE A 78 9.16 -35.49 25.20
CA ILE A 78 10.14 -35.10 24.15
C ILE A 78 11.32 -36.07 24.04
N SER A 79 11.80 -36.27 22.82
CA SER A 79 12.96 -37.13 22.53
C SER A 79 14.28 -36.61 23.14
N PRO A 80 15.31 -37.46 23.36
CA PRO A 80 16.63 -37.00 23.79
C PRO A 80 17.26 -35.97 22.85
N ALA A 81 16.99 -36.07 21.53
CA ALA A 81 17.44 -35.10 20.54
C ALA A 81 16.78 -33.74 20.75
N ALA A 82 15.47 -33.71 21.02
CA ALA A 82 14.72 -32.49 21.31
C ALA A 82 15.17 -31.81 22.61
N ARG A 83 15.44 -32.59 23.66
CA ARG A 83 16.03 -32.06 24.91
C ARG A 83 17.37 -31.39 24.63
N MET A 84 18.24 -32.04 23.85
CA MET A 84 19.53 -31.49 23.48
C MET A 84 19.39 -30.21 22.65
N ALA A 85 18.47 -30.18 21.68
CA ALA A 85 18.20 -28.99 20.86
C ALA A 85 17.73 -27.81 21.71
N LEU A 86 16.83 -28.03 22.68
CA LEU A 86 16.36 -26.97 23.60
C LEU A 86 17.50 -26.42 24.47
N VAL A 87 18.38 -27.30 24.99
CA VAL A 87 19.59 -26.88 25.73
C VAL A 87 20.52 -26.06 24.84
N GLN A 88 20.77 -26.49 23.60
CA GLN A 88 21.60 -25.78 22.64
C GLN A 88 21.02 -24.40 22.28
N ALA A 89 19.71 -24.33 22.02
CA ALA A 89 19.01 -23.10 21.72
C ALA A 89 19.12 -22.07 22.86
N ARG A 90 18.86 -22.50 24.11
CA ARG A 90 18.99 -21.63 25.29
C ARG A 90 20.42 -21.15 25.52
N ALA A 91 21.40 -22.05 25.35
CA ALA A 91 22.82 -21.70 25.47
C ALA A 91 23.26 -20.70 24.40
N TYR A 92 22.79 -20.90 23.16
CA TYR A 92 23.07 -20.01 22.03
C TYR A 92 22.43 -18.62 22.25
N LEU A 93 21.16 -18.57 22.63
CA LEU A 93 20.46 -17.33 23.01
C LEU A 93 21.20 -16.57 24.11
N ALA A 94 21.61 -17.25 25.19
CA ALA A 94 22.34 -16.63 26.28
C ALA A 94 23.69 -16.02 25.83
N ASN A 95 24.33 -16.58 24.80
CA ASN A 95 25.55 -16.03 24.22
C ASN A 95 25.26 -14.84 23.29
N CYS A 96 24.18 -14.88 22.49
CA CYS A 96 23.74 -13.77 21.67
C CYS A 96 23.37 -12.53 22.52
N PHE A 97 22.66 -12.73 23.64
CA PHE A 97 22.38 -11.66 24.59
C PHE A 97 23.64 -11.02 25.18
N ARG A 98 24.73 -11.77 25.35
CA ARG A 98 26.01 -11.25 25.87
C ARG A 98 26.84 -10.52 24.81
N SER A 99 26.78 -11.00 23.57
CA SER A 99 27.60 -10.51 22.47
C SER A 99 26.93 -9.43 21.61
N GLU A 100 25.64 -9.17 21.85
CA GLU A 100 24.79 -8.33 20.99
C GLU A 100 24.74 -8.79 19.53
N ALA A 101 25.13 -10.04 19.25
CA ALA A 101 25.09 -10.65 17.92
C ALA A 101 23.66 -11.11 17.59
N TRP A 102 22.83 -10.14 17.21
CA TRP A 102 21.48 -10.35 16.68
C TRP A 102 21.50 -10.21 15.15
N GLY A 103 20.82 -11.10 14.43
CA GLY A 103 20.71 -10.99 12.96
C GLY A 103 20.41 -12.32 12.26
N PRO A 104 20.59 -12.37 10.91
CA PRO A 104 20.29 -13.55 10.09
C PRO A 104 20.99 -14.84 10.54
N ASP A 105 22.20 -14.71 11.11
CA ASP A 105 22.96 -15.83 11.66
C ASP A 105 22.25 -16.50 12.83
N PHE A 106 21.49 -15.72 13.62
CA PHE A 106 20.72 -16.24 14.74
C PHE A 106 19.57 -17.12 14.25
N GLU A 107 18.79 -16.65 13.27
CA GLU A 107 17.68 -17.42 12.71
C GLU A 107 18.15 -18.71 12.05
N MET A 108 19.25 -18.64 11.28
CA MET A 108 19.86 -19.82 10.66
C MET A 108 20.35 -20.83 11.70
N ALA A 109 20.94 -20.36 12.80
CA ALA A 109 21.35 -21.22 13.90
C ALA A 109 20.15 -21.91 14.58
N MET A 110 19.07 -21.17 14.84
CA MET A 110 17.85 -21.72 15.42
C MET A 110 17.21 -22.79 14.51
N ARG A 111 17.14 -22.54 13.21
CA ARG A 111 16.70 -23.53 12.21
C ARG A 111 17.56 -24.78 12.25
N LYS A 112 18.88 -24.62 12.27
CA LYS A 112 19.84 -25.75 12.31
C LYS A 112 19.76 -26.55 13.61
N ILE A 113 19.51 -25.88 14.74
CA ILE A 113 19.32 -26.54 16.03
C ILE A 113 18.05 -27.39 16.00
N PHE A 114 16.94 -26.82 15.54
CA PHE A 114 15.65 -27.51 15.53
C PHE A 114 15.43 -28.43 14.33
N SER A 115 16.23 -28.36 13.27
CA SER A 115 16.16 -29.32 12.15
C SER A 115 16.50 -30.76 12.56
N GLN A 116 17.05 -30.95 13.76
CA GLN A 116 17.35 -32.26 14.34
C GLN A 116 16.15 -32.86 15.10
N CYS A 117 15.12 -32.06 15.36
CA CYS A 117 13.91 -32.48 16.07
C CYS A 117 12.87 -33.01 15.08
N SER A 118 12.09 -34.00 15.52
CA SER A 118 10.86 -34.36 14.83
C SER A 118 9.84 -33.21 14.89
N GLN A 119 8.85 -33.21 14.00
CA GLN A 119 7.82 -32.17 14.03
C GLN A 119 7.06 -32.15 15.37
N GLY A 120 6.64 -33.32 15.86
CA GLY A 120 5.96 -33.43 17.16
C GLY A 120 6.82 -32.96 18.33
N ASP A 121 8.14 -33.16 18.28
CA ASP A 121 9.06 -32.63 19.29
C ASP A 121 9.08 -31.09 19.28
N LYS A 122 9.11 -30.46 18.10
CA LYS A 122 9.12 -28.99 17.99
C LYS A 122 7.82 -28.38 18.51
N GLU A 123 6.68 -28.98 18.16
CA GLU A 123 5.35 -28.56 18.63
C GLU A 123 5.24 -28.69 20.15
N LEU A 124 5.70 -29.80 20.73
CA LEU A 124 5.68 -30.03 22.17
C LEU A 124 6.59 -29.04 22.92
N ILE A 125 7.80 -28.77 22.41
CA ILE A 125 8.68 -27.74 22.99
C ILE A 125 7.99 -26.37 22.96
N LEU A 126 7.36 -25.99 21.84
CA LEU A 126 6.66 -24.72 21.72
C LEU A 126 5.49 -24.63 22.71
N ALA A 127 4.67 -25.67 22.81
CA ALA A 127 3.56 -25.76 23.77
C ALA A 127 4.05 -25.57 25.22
N SER A 128 5.08 -26.32 25.62
CA SER A 128 5.62 -26.22 26.99
C SER A 128 6.20 -24.85 27.31
N LEU A 129 6.83 -24.18 26.33
CA LEU A 129 7.31 -22.80 26.53
C LEU A 129 6.15 -21.81 26.71
N LEU A 130 5.03 -22.02 26.02
CA LEU A 130 3.83 -21.18 26.17
C LEU A 130 3.12 -21.39 27.51
N GLU A 131 3.06 -22.64 27.99
CA GLU A 131 2.47 -23.01 29.29
C GLU A 131 3.26 -22.46 30.47
N ALA A 132 4.59 -22.44 30.38
CA ALA A 132 5.45 -22.00 31.47
C ALA A 132 5.13 -20.58 31.94
N ASN A 133 4.58 -19.73 31.06
CA ASN A 133 4.10 -18.35 31.34
C ASN A 133 5.08 -17.49 32.16
N ASP A 134 6.36 -17.84 32.15
CA ASP A 134 7.40 -17.14 32.87
C ASP A 134 7.81 -16.01 31.92
N GLU A 135 7.53 -14.74 32.26
CA GLU A 135 7.77 -13.52 31.44
C GLU A 135 9.28 -13.25 31.24
N ARG A 136 10.05 -14.27 30.90
CA ARG A 136 11.48 -14.23 30.72
C ARG A 136 11.78 -13.91 29.27
N ALA A 137 12.61 -12.90 29.08
CA ALA A 137 13.02 -12.45 27.75
C ALA A 137 13.65 -13.54 26.86
N VAL A 138 14.28 -14.60 27.42
CA VAL A 138 14.74 -15.75 26.59
C VAL A 138 13.58 -16.51 26.03
N ASP A 139 12.63 -16.87 26.88
CA ASP A 139 11.58 -17.79 26.49
C ASP A 139 10.66 -17.07 25.49
N ASP A 140 10.39 -15.77 25.64
CA ASP A 140 9.71 -14.96 24.62
C ASP A 140 10.47 -14.93 23.28
N THR A 141 11.80 -14.76 23.31
CA THR A 141 12.63 -14.76 22.09
C THR A 141 12.66 -16.16 21.46
N LEU A 142 12.77 -17.20 22.28
CA LEU A 142 12.78 -18.59 21.84
C LEU A 142 11.43 -18.98 21.23
N ILE A 143 10.32 -18.59 21.86
CA ILE A 143 8.96 -18.73 21.34
C ILE A 143 8.85 -18.00 19.99
N TYR A 144 9.36 -16.78 19.88
CA TYR A 144 9.32 -15.99 18.63
C TYR A 144 10.02 -16.70 17.46
N HIS A 145 11.15 -17.37 17.69
CA HIS A 145 11.89 -18.03 16.63
C HIS A 145 11.43 -19.47 16.39
N LEU A 146 11.15 -20.22 17.46
CA LEU A 146 10.63 -21.59 17.35
C LEU A 146 9.28 -21.61 16.65
N ARG A 147 8.39 -20.64 16.88
CA ARG A 147 7.12 -20.56 16.13
C ARG A 147 7.34 -20.46 14.62
N GLY A 148 8.39 -19.75 14.17
CA GLY A 148 8.72 -19.64 12.75
C GLY A 148 9.19 -20.96 12.18
N VAL A 149 10.03 -21.68 12.93
CA VAL A 149 10.48 -23.03 12.55
C VAL A 149 9.33 -24.03 12.54
N VAL A 150 8.44 -24.02 13.53
CA VAL A 150 7.26 -24.90 13.53
C VAL A 150 6.32 -24.55 12.39
N ALA A 151 6.14 -23.26 12.09
CA ALA A 151 5.21 -22.82 11.05
C ALA A 151 5.64 -23.20 9.63
N GLU A 152 6.92 -23.45 9.39
CA GLU A 152 7.40 -23.92 8.08
C GLU A 152 7.03 -25.36 7.78
N ASP A 153 6.86 -26.17 8.84
CA ASP A 153 6.50 -27.58 8.72
C ASP A 153 5.02 -27.82 8.99
N ASN A 154 4.39 -27.03 9.87
CA ASN A 154 2.99 -27.12 10.26
C ASN A 154 2.48 -25.77 10.81
N PRO A 155 2.12 -24.81 9.94
CA PRO A 155 1.63 -23.50 10.35
C PRO A 155 0.29 -23.60 11.11
N TYR A 156 -0.54 -24.61 10.82
CA TYR A 156 -1.77 -24.88 11.56
C TYR A 156 -1.51 -25.22 13.03
N ALA A 157 -0.48 -26.01 13.36
CA ALA A 157 -0.14 -26.31 14.75
C ALA A 157 0.22 -25.04 15.54
N VAL A 158 0.94 -24.10 14.93
CA VAL A 158 1.27 -22.82 15.57
C VAL A 158 0.00 -22.01 15.87
N VAL A 159 -0.99 -22.06 14.98
CA VAL A 159 -2.28 -21.39 15.19
C VAL A 159 -3.04 -22.04 16.35
N GLN A 160 -3.12 -23.37 16.39
CA GLN A 160 -3.78 -24.10 17.48
C GLN A 160 -3.13 -23.78 18.83
N LEU A 161 -1.80 -23.72 18.88
CA LEU A 161 -1.06 -23.33 20.09
C LEU A 161 -1.33 -21.87 20.47
N ALA A 162 -1.36 -20.95 19.51
CA ALA A 162 -1.67 -19.54 19.78
C ALA A 162 -3.07 -19.37 20.41
N VAL A 163 -4.07 -20.11 19.92
CA VAL A 163 -5.44 -20.12 20.46
C VAL A 163 -5.48 -20.76 21.84
N ALA A 164 -4.93 -21.98 21.98
CA ALA A 164 -4.96 -22.74 23.23
C ALA A 164 -4.36 -21.96 24.41
N HIS A 165 -3.35 -21.12 24.13
CA HIS A 165 -2.68 -20.32 25.15
C HIS A 165 -3.14 -18.85 25.21
N ASN A 166 -4.14 -18.44 24.42
CA ASN A 166 -4.60 -17.04 24.32
C ASN A 166 -3.43 -16.06 23.99
N ARG A 167 -2.51 -16.50 23.13
CA ARG A 167 -1.30 -15.77 22.72
C ARG A 167 -1.39 -15.36 21.26
N TYR A 168 -2.39 -14.55 20.89
CA TYR A 168 -2.58 -14.05 19.52
C TYR A 168 -1.38 -13.27 18.95
N GLY A 169 -0.47 -12.79 19.80
CA GLY A 169 0.82 -12.21 19.37
C GLY A 169 1.74 -13.20 18.63
N LEU A 170 1.48 -14.51 18.73
CA LEU A 170 2.18 -15.56 18.00
C LEU A 170 1.78 -15.66 16.54
N LEU A 171 0.57 -15.20 16.19
CA LEU A 171 0.06 -15.12 14.82
C LEU A 171 0.70 -13.95 14.09
N SER A 172 2.01 -13.98 14.00
CA SER A 172 2.75 -13.05 13.16
C SER A 172 2.39 -13.28 11.70
N PHE A 173 2.53 -12.21 10.92
CA PHE A 173 2.20 -12.21 9.51
C PHE A 173 2.82 -13.40 8.73
N PRO A 174 4.11 -13.77 8.89
CA PRO A 174 4.69 -14.92 8.18
C PRO A 174 4.02 -16.27 8.50
N VAL A 175 3.62 -16.50 9.76
CA VAL A 175 2.97 -17.75 10.19
C VAL A 175 1.61 -17.89 9.53
N LEU A 176 0.83 -16.79 9.54
CA LEU A 176 -0.46 -16.77 8.87
C LEU A 176 -0.31 -16.94 7.36
N GLN A 177 0.69 -16.30 6.74
CA GLN A 177 0.92 -16.44 5.29
C GLN A 177 1.24 -17.89 4.92
N LEU A 178 2.15 -18.56 5.63
CA LEU A 178 2.45 -19.97 5.39
C LEU A 178 1.20 -20.85 5.49
N TRP A 179 0.34 -20.57 6.46
CA TRP A 179 -0.92 -21.30 6.58
C TRP A 179 -1.90 -21.02 5.44
N MET A 180 -2.05 -19.74 5.07
CA MET A 180 -2.94 -19.33 3.98
C MET A 180 -2.49 -19.91 2.64
N ASP A 181 -1.18 -20.02 2.42
CA ASP A 181 -0.60 -20.62 1.22
C ASP A 181 -0.81 -22.15 1.20
N GLU A 182 -0.86 -22.81 2.37
CA GLU A 182 -1.07 -24.26 2.47
C GLU A 182 -2.56 -24.66 2.44
N SER A 183 -3.44 -23.89 3.07
CA SER A 183 -4.86 -24.23 3.26
C SER A 183 -5.73 -22.98 3.47
N PRO A 184 -6.03 -22.22 2.40
CA PRO A 184 -6.73 -20.93 2.49
C PRO A 184 -8.14 -21.05 3.09
N GLU A 185 -8.89 -22.11 2.78
CA GLU A 185 -10.26 -22.32 3.29
C GLU A 185 -10.26 -22.55 4.80
N LEU A 186 -9.34 -23.38 5.29
CA LEU A 186 -9.20 -23.67 6.72
C LEU A 186 -8.74 -22.43 7.49
N ALA A 187 -7.79 -21.69 6.93
CA ALA A 187 -7.32 -20.43 7.50
C ALA A 187 -8.46 -19.41 7.59
N ARG A 188 -9.30 -19.32 6.55
CA ARG A 188 -10.47 -18.44 6.51
C ARG A 188 -11.54 -18.85 7.50
N GLN A 189 -11.92 -20.14 7.54
CA GLN A 189 -12.91 -20.65 8.48
C GLN A 189 -12.48 -20.34 9.92
N TRP A 190 -11.24 -20.67 10.26
CA TRP A 190 -10.70 -20.38 11.59
C TRP A 190 -10.71 -18.88 11.90
N PHE A 191 -10.33 -18.04 10.93
CA PHE A 191 -10.33 -16.59 11.13
C PHE A 191 -11.76 -16.11 11.42
N GLU A 192 -12.76 -16.55 10.67
CA GLU A 192 -14.17 -16.21 10.92
C GLU A 192 -14.63 -16.62 12.32
N GLU A 193 -14.22 -17.81 12.79
CA GLU A 193 -14.52 -18.32 14.14
C GLU A 193 -13.82 -17.49 15.24
N ASN A 194 -12.62 -16.95 14.97
CA ASN A 194 -11.75 -16.34 16.00
C ASN A 194 -11.54 -14.82 15.88
N LYS A 195 -12.02 -14.17 14.81
CA LYS A 195 -11.76 -12.73 14.54
C LYS A 195 -12.22 -11.79 15.64
N HIS A 196 -13.26 -12.16 16.38
CA HIS A 196 -13.74 -11.40 17.55
C HIS A 196 -12.67 -11.30 18.64
N GLN A 197 -11.80 -12.30 18.78
CA GLN A 197 -10.70 -12.32 19.75
C GLN A 197 -9.48 -11.51 19.25
N MET A 198 -9.37 -11.34 17.93
CA MET A 198 -8.30 -10.54 17.29
C MET A 198 -8.65 -9.04 17.17
N SER A 199 -9.92 -8.68 17.36
CA SER A 199 -10.47 -7.33 17.17
C SER A 199 -9.88 -6.24 18.07
N THR A 200 -9.23 -6.60 19.18
CA THR A 200 -8.57 -5.65 20.09
C THR A 200 -7.31 -5.00 19.50
N GLN A 201 -6.87 -5.45 18.31
CA GLN A 201 -5.79 -4.86 17.53
C GLN A 201 -6.25 -4.57 16.10
N GLU A 202 -7.29 -3.73 15.94
CA GLU A 202 -8.04 -3.45 14.68
C GLU A 202 -7.20 -3.44 13.38
N ILE A 203 -5.98 -2.88 13.42
CA ILE A 203 -5.07 -2.79 12.26
C ILE A 203 -4.67 -4.18 11.71
N LYS A 204 -4.63 -5.23 12.55
CA LYS A 204 -4.29 -6.59 12.11
C LYS A 204 -5.48 -7.33 11.51
N GLY A 205 -6.70 -7.09 12.01
CA GLY A 205 -7.89 -7.79 11.56
C GLY A 205 -8.17 -7.56 10.08
N THR A 206 -8.21 -6.31 9.64
CA THR A 206 -8.49 -5.94 8.24
C THR A 206 -7.40 -6.42 7.27
N GLN A 207 -6.13 -6.37 7.69
CA GLN A 207 -5.01 -6.87 6.89
C GLN A 207 -5.04 -8.39 6.72
N ILE A 208 -5.41 -9.14 7.77
CA ILE A 208 -5.56 -10.59 7.70
C ILE A 208 -6.74 -10.94 6.81
N GLU A 209 -7.89 -10.26 6.96
CA GLU A 209 -9.06 -10.45 6.10
C GLU A 209 -8.74 -10.22 4.62
N GLN A 210 -8.05 -9.13 4.28
CA GLN A 210 -7.67 -8.86 2.89
C GLN A 210 -6.75 -9.97 2.33
N ARG A 211 -5.83 -10.48 3.12
CA ARG A 211 -4.89 -11.51 2.67
C ARG A 211 -5.55 -12.88 2.51
N LEU A 212 -6.44 -13.23 3.43
CA LEU A 212 -7.27 -14.43 3.29
C LEU A 212 -8.13 -14.34 2.04
N LEU A 213 -8.69 -13.15 1.77
CA LEU A 213 -9.45 -12.91 0.55
C LEU A 213 -8.56 -13.02 -0.69
N ASN A 214 -7.33 -12.48 -0.67
CA ASN A 214 -6.37 -12.59 -1.76
C ASN A 214 -5.96 -14.05 -2.02
N ALA A 215 -5.59 -14.80 -0.97
CA ALA A 215 -5.20 -16.21 -1.08
C ALA A 215 -6.36 -17.07 -1.60
N HIS A 216 -7.57 -16.86 -1.11
CA HIS A 216 -8.76 -17.52 -1.63
C HIS A 216 -9.08 -17.08 -3.06
N GLY A 217 -8.84 -15.81 -3.42
CA GLY A 217 -9.01 -15.32 -4.78
C GLY A 217 -7.99 -15.91 -5.76
N GLU A 218 -6.80 -16.27 -5.27
CA GLU A 218 -5.79 -17.01 -6.02
C GLU A 218 -6.20 -18.49 -6.19
N ASP A 219 -6.74 -19.14 -5.18
CA ASP A 219 -7.15 -20.55 -5.32
C ASP A 219 -8.49 -20.73 -6.08
N ASP A 220 -9.51 -19.96 -5.67
CA ASP A 220 -10.87 -19.95 -6.22
C ASP A 220 -11.42 -18.52 -6.35
N PHE A 221 -11.04 -17.83 -7.43
CA PHE A 221 -11.49 -16.47 -7.73
C PHE A 221 -13.01 -16.30 -7.70
N ALA A 222 -13.75 -17.27 -8.24
CA ALA A 222 -15.21 -17.22 -8.29
C ALA A 222 -15.84 -17.37 -6.90
N GLY A 223 -15.35 -18.33 -6.11
CA GLY A 223 -15.75 -18.50 -4.71
C GLY A 223 -15.41 -17.28 -3.86
N ALA A 224 -14.26 -16.64 -4.10
CA ALA A 224 -13.86 -15.43 -3.39
C ALA A 224 -14.80 -14.25 -3.69
N LEU A 225 -15.12 -13.98 -4.95
CA LEU A 225 -16.08 -12.94 -5.33
C LEU A 225 -17.48 -13.21 -4.77
N ALA A 226 -17.94 -14.47 -4.82
CA ALA A 226 -19.24 -14.88 -4.30
C ALA A 226 -19.36 -14.71 -2.77
N SER A 227 -18.22 -14.70 -2.06
CA SER A 227 -18.18 -14.55 -0.60
C SER A 227 -18.25 -13.11 -0.11
N LEU A 228 -18.22 -12.12 -1.01
CA LEU A 228 -18.27 -10.70 -0.68
C LEU A 228 -19.70 -10.18 -0.58
N ASP A 229 -19.95 -9.38 0.46
CA ASP A 229 -21.18 -8.57 0.55
C ASP A 229 -20.96 -7.24 -0.19
N TRP A 230 -21.34 -7.19 -1.45
CA TRP A 230 -21.19 -6.01 -2.31
C TRP A 230 -21.99 -4.79 -1.85
N SER A 231 -22.99 -4.97 -0.96
CA SER A 231 -23.71 -3.85 -0.36
C SER A 231 -22.91 -3.15 0.75
N ASN A 232 -21.88 -3.81 1.28
CA ASN A 232 -20.97 -3.26 2.26
C ASN A 232 -19.76 -2.61 1.58
N TYR A 233 -19.62 -1.29 1.73
CA TYR A 233 -18.51 -0.54 1.11
C TYR A 233 -17.12 -1.10 1.46
N GLY A 234 -16.93 -1.56 2.69
CA GLY A 234 -15.66 -2.15 3.13
C GLY A 234 -15.36 -3.50 2.47
N GLN A 235 -16.36 -4.32 2.18
CA GLN A 235 -16.18 -5.57 1.41
C GLN A 235 -16.04 -5.27 -0.09
N TRP A 236 -16.82 -4.34 -0.62
CA TRP A 236 -16.72 -3.88 -2.00
C TRP A 236 -15.29 -3.42 -2.34
N LYS A 237 -14.71 -2.54 -1.50
CA LYS A 237 -13.33 -2.06 -1.68
C LYS A 237 -12.32 -3.22 -1.69
N ARG A 238 -12.48 -4.16 -0.77
CA ARG A 238 -11.60 -5.33 -0.64
C ARG A 238 -11.68 -6.28 -1.83
N GLY A 239 -12.87 -6.41 -2.42
CA GLY A 239 -13.06 -7.13 -3.68
C GLY A 239 -12.25 -6.51 -4.82
N LEU A 240 -12.25 -5.18 -4.95
CA LEU A 240 -11.43 -4.48 -5.95
C LEU A 240 -9.92 -4.71 -5.70
N GLU A 241 -9.48 -4.54 -4.45
CA GLU A 241 -8.08 -4.79 -4.05
C GLU A 241 -7.66 -6.25 -4.33
N MET A 242 -8.57 -7.21 -4.10
CA MET A 242 -8.34 -8.63 -4.40
C MET A 242 -8.22 -8.86 -5.91
N VAL A 243 -9.10 -8.30 -6.75
CA VAL A 243 -8.98 -8.44 -8.21
C VAL A 243 -7.64 -7.92 -8.71
N GLY A 244 -7.23 -6.72 -8.29
CA GLY A 244 -5.92 -6.16 -8.65
C GLY A 244 -4.75 -7.05 -8.21
N HIS A 245 -4.84 -7.65 -7.02
CA HIS A 245 -3.84 -8.59 -6.50
C HIS A 245 -3.76 -9.88 -7.33
N VAL A 246 -4.89 -10.55 -7.56
CA VAL A 246 -4.93 -11.84 -8.28
C VAL A 246 -4.43 -11.68 -9.71
N ILE A 247 -4.81 -10.60 -10.41
CA ILE A 247 -4.31 -10.34 -11.78
C ILE A 247 -2.80 -10.17 -11.81
N SER A 248 -2.24 -9.49 -10.80
CA SER A 248 -0.79 -9.27 -10.71
C SER A 248 -0.01 -10.57 -10.52
N ASN A 249 -0.64 -11.63 -9.99
CA ASN A 249 0.03 -12.88 -9.61
C ASN A 249 -0.28 -14.08 -10.52
N GLN A 250 -1.48 -14.17 -11.11
CA GLN A 250 -1.96 -15.43 -11.72
C GLN A 250 -2.01 -15.47 -13.25
N GLY A 251 -1.97 -14.33 -13.93
CA GLY A 251 -1.87 -14.25 -15.39
C GLY A 251 -3.07 -14.77 -16.21
N ASP A 252 -4.03 -15.52 -15.65
CA ASP A 252 -5.25 -15.97 -16.36
C ASP A 252 -6.36 -14.92 -16.30
N VAL A 253 -6.13 -13.82 -17.01
CA VAL A 253 -7.07 -12.68 -17.07
C VAL A 253 -8.39 -13.06 -17.73
N ASP A 254 -8.37 -13.95 -18.73
CA ASP A 254 -9.56 -14.36 -19.48
C ASP A 254 -10.57 -15.08 -18.58
N SER A 255 -10.10 -16.00 -17.72
CA SER A 255 -10.95 -16.66 -16.73
C SER A 255 -11.59 -15.65 -15.78
N MET A 256 -10.82 -14.69 -15.27
CA MET A 256 -11.32 -13.65 -14.36
C MET A 256 -12.37 -12.76 -15.02
N VAL A 257 -12.16 -12.35 -16.27
CA VAL A 257 -13.13 -11.56 -17.04
C VAL A 257 -14.44 -12.32 -17.20
N ASN A 258 -14.39 -13.61 -17.52
CA ASN A 258 -15.59 -14.45 -17.63
C ASN A 258 -16.31 -14.59 -16.28
N THR A 259 -15.59 -14.73 -15.17
CA THR A 259 -16.20 -14.76 -13.84
C THR A 259 -16.86 -13.42 -13.49
N ILE A 260 -16.17 -12.30 -13.72
CA ILE A 260 -16.72 -10.95 -13.45
C ILE A 260 -17.94 -10.67 -14.32
N ALA A 261 -17.93 -11.12 -15.58
CA ALA A 261 -19.06 -10.98 -16.50
C ALA A 261 -20.35 -11.62 -15.99
N MET A 262 -20.26 -12.68 -15.16
CA MET A 262 -21.42 -13.35 -14.56
C MET A 262 -22.04 -12.60 -13.37
N ILE A 263 -21.40 -11.54 -12.86
CA ILE A 263 -21.95 -10.74 -11.75
C ILE A 263 -23.18 -9.97 -12.24
N GLU A 264 -24.34 -10.23 -11.63
CA GLU A 264 -25.62 -9.64 -12.05
C GLU A 264 -25.64 -8.11 -11.89
N GLU A 265 -25.09 -7.60 -10.78
CA GLU A 265 -25.09 -6.17 -10.45
C GLU A 265 -24.18 -5.36 -11.39
N PRO A 266 -24.72 -4.50 -12.26
CA PRO A 266 -23.93 -3.85 -13.31
C PRO A 266 -22.85 -2.90 -12.78
N GLN A 267 -23.11 -2.24 -11.64
CA GLN A 267 -22.17 -1.30 -11.04
C GLN A 267 -20.93 -2.02 -10.50
N THR A 268 -21.15 -3.12 -9.78
CA THR A 268 -20.09 -4.00 -9.26
C THR A 268 -19.29 -4.61 -10.40
N ARG A 269 -19.96 -5.18 -11.40
CA ARG A 269 -19.32 -5.71 -12.61
C ARG A 269 -18.45 -4.67 -13.31
N THR A 270 -18.98 -3.46 -13.51
CA THR A 270 -18.24 -2.36 -14.14
C THR A 270 -17.00 -1.98 -13.33
N ALA A 271 -17.11 -1.86 -12.00
CA ALA A 271 -15.98 -1.51 -11.14
C ALA A 271 -14.86 -2.57 -11.23
N LEU A 272 -15.20 -3.85 -11.19
CA LEU A 272 -14.22 -4.93 -11.27
C LEU A 272 -13.56 -4.98 -12.65
N LEU A 273 -14.31 -4.78 -13.74
CA LEU A 273 -13.72 -4.71 -15.08
C LEU A 273 -12.80 -3.50 -15.27
N LYS A 274 -13.04 -2.38 -14.57
CA LYS A 274 -12.10 -1.25 -14.53
C LYS A 274 -10.79 -1.61 -13.83
N GLU A 275 -10.84 -2.37 -12.74
CA GLU A 275 -9.62 -2.87 -12.09
C GLU A 275 -8.84 -3.82 -13.00
N VAL A 276 -9.56 -4.67 -13.74
CA VAL A 276 -8.94 -5.52 -14.76
C VAL A 276 -8.27 -4.66 -15.84
N MET A 277 -8.93 -3.59 -16.31
CA MET A 277 -8.35 -2.66 -17.28
C MET A 277 -7.11 -1.93 -16.73
N ALA A 278 -7.16 -1.48 -15.47
CA ALA A 278 -6.06 -0.82 -14.79
C ALA A 278 -4.79 -1.69 -14.72
N SER A 279 -4.95 -3.01 -14.65
CA SER A 279 -3.84 -3.97 -14.59
C SER A 279 -3.07 -4.13 -15.91
N GLN A 280 -3.60 -3.68 -17.04
CA GLN A 280 -2.95 -3.82 -18.36
C GLN A 280 -1.77 -2.84 -18.58
N TYR A 281 -1.17 -2.38 -17.49
CA TYR A 281 0.04 -1.56 -17.50
C TYR A 281 1.17 -2.31 -18.21
N GLY A 282 1.76 -1.68 -19.23
CA GLY A 282 2.89 -2.25 -19.99
C GLY A 282 2.54 -2.99 -21.28
N LYS A 283 1.26 -3.29 -21.54
CA LYS A 283 0.80 -3.81 -22.84
C LYS A 283 0.90 -2.75 -23.94
N SER A 284 1.06 -3.13 -25.20
CA SER A 284 1.00 -2.17 -26.31
C SER A 284 -0.41 -1.59 -26.46
N ASP A 285 -0.55 -0.42 -27.09
CA ASP A 285 -1.85 0.23 -27.23
C ASP A 285 -2.83 -0.61 -28.08
N ALA A 286 -2.31 -1.39 -29.05
CA ALA A 286 -3.10 -2.33 -29.83
C ALA A 286 -3.60 -3.54 -29.02
N GLU A 287 -2.75 -4.10 -28.14
CA GLU A 287 -3.17 -5.17 -27.21
C GLU A 287 -4.23 -4.65 -26.23
N VAL A 288 -4.09 -3.40 -25.76
CA VAL A 288 -5.08 -2.75 -24.89
C VAL A 288 -6.42 -2.55 -25.61
N ASP A 289 -6.38 -2.09 -26.86
CA ASP A 289 -7.57 -1.89 -27.68
C ASP A 289 -8.33 -3.20 -27.92
N GLU A 290 -7.62 -4.27 -28.29
CA GLU A 290 -8.19 -5.61 -28.44
C GLU A 290 -8.79 -6.11 -27.12
N PHE A 291 -8.10 -5.85 -26.00
CA PHE A 291 -8.58 -6.24 -24.68
C PHE A 291 -9.85 -5.47 -24.28
N ILE A 292 -9.96 -4.19 -24.61
CA ILE A 292 -11.19 -3.41 -24.40
C ILE A 292 -12.37 -4.06 -25.14
N ASP A 293 -12.18 -4.47 -26.41
CA ASP A 293 -13.25 -5.15 -27.16
C ASP A 293 -13.67 -6.48 -26.53
N GLN A 294 -12.72 -7.22 -25.96
CA GLN A 294 -13.01 -8.43 -25.19
C GLN A 294 -13.85 -8.13 -23.94
N LEU A 295 -13.48 -7.11 -23.17
CA LEU A 295 -14.21 -6.71 -21.97
C LEU A 295 -15.63 -6.19 -22.27
N VAL A 296 -15.77 -5.39 -23.34
CA VAL A 296 -17.08 -4.90 -23.82
C VAL A 296 -17.98 -6.07 -24.16
N SER A 297 -17.45 -7.05 -24.90
CA SER A 297 -18.17 -8.24 -25.33
C SER A 297 -18.57 -9.15 -24.16
N ALA A 298 -17.71 -9.25 -23.14
CA ALA A 298 -17.94 -10.11 -21.99
C ALA A 298 -18.91 -9.51 -20.97
N GLY A 299 -18.74 -8.22 -20.62
CA GLY A 299 -19.41 -7.62 -19.46
C GLY A 299 -20.52 -6.62 -19.78
N GLY A 300 -20.74 -6.29 -21.05
CA GLY A 300 -21.67 -5.23 -21.46
C GLY A 300 -21.32 -3.87 -20.86
N VAL A 301 -20.04 -3.64 -20.56
CA VAL A 301 -19.53 -2.32 -20.16
C VAL A 301 -19.31 -1.51 -21.42
N GLU A 302 -19.72 -0.25 -21.39
CA GLU A 302 -19.51 0.65 -22.50
C GLU A 302 -18.01 0.85 -22.74
N ARG A 303 -17.59 0.78 -24.01
CA ARG A 303 -16.21 0.96 -24.42
C ARG A 303 -15.58 2.23 -23.84
N GLU A 304 -16.32 3.34 -23.86
CA GLU A 304 -15.87 4.63 -23.33
C GLU A 304 -15.44 4.55 -21.85
N VAL A 305 -16.13 3.75 -21.05
CA VAL A 305 -15.87 3.59 -19.62
C VAL A 305 -14.54 2.88 -19.37
N LEU A 306 -14.15 1.95 -20.24
CA LEU A 306 -12.90 1.21 -20.16
C LEU A 306 -11.72 2.02 -20.71
N GLU A 307 -11.92 2.77 -21.80
CA GLU A 307 -10.94 3.73 -22.32
C GLU A 307 -10.60 4.80 -21.28
N ASP A 308 -11.61 5.34 -20.59
CA ASP A 308 -11.41 6.31 -19.51
C ASP A 308 -10.69 5.69 -18.31
N ALA A 309 -11.02 4.45 -17.94
CA ALA A 309 -10.33 3.73 -16.86
C ALA A 309 -8.86 3.49 -17.19
N TYR A 310 -8.56 3.05 -18.42
CA TYR A 310 -7.19 2.88 -18.89
C TYR A 310 -6.43 4.20 -18.85
N THR A 311 -6.93 5.23 -19.52
CA THR A 311 -6.21 6.49 -19.67
C THR A 311 -6.00 7.20 -18.33
N LEU A 312 -7.05 7.35 -17.52
CA LEU A 312 -6.94 8.09 -16.25
C LEU A 312 -6.07 7.38 -15.21
N GLU A 313 -6.10 6.04 -15.15
CA GLU A 313 -5.24 5.29 -14.22
C GLU A 313 -3.75 5.39 -14.59
N HIS A 314 -3.47 5.53 -15.89
CA HIS A 314 -2.10 5.52 -16.41
C HIS A 314 -1.51 6.91 -16.60
N ILE A 315 -2.33 7.96 -16.56
CA ILE A 315 -1.95 9.33 -16.92
C ILE A 315 -0.79 9.87 -16.09
N TRP A 316 -0.69 9.47 -14.82
CA TRP A 316 0.36 9.91 -13.91
C TRP A 316 1.60 9.01 -13.93
N LYS A 317 1.47 7.75 -14.37
CA LYS A 317 2.59 6.79 -14.48
C LYS A 317 3.28 6.84 -15.85
N ALA A 318 2.51 7.12 -16.90
CA ALA A 318 2.95 7.08 -18.30
C ALA A 318 2.14 8.09 -19.15
N PRO A 319 2.27 9.41 -18.90
CA PRO A 319 1.43 10.43 -19.52
C PRO A 319 1.45 10.39 -21.05
N ILE A 320 2.63 10.27 -21.68
CA ILE A 320 2.75 10.21 -23.16
C ILE A 320 1.94 9.05 -23.73
N LYS A 321 2.01 7.88 -23.09
CA LYS A 321 1.27 6.69 -23.55
C LYS A 321 -0.23 6.90 -23.44
N SER A 322 -0.70 7.42 -22.31
CA SER A 322 -2.12 7.75 -22.12
C SER A 322 -2.64 8.75 -23.15
N MET A 323 -1.85 9.79 -23.47
CA MET A 323 -2.24 10.79 -24.46
C MET A 323 -2.27 10.22 -25.87
N ASN A 324 -1.27 9.42 -26.25
CA ASN A 324 -1.21 8.80 -27.57
C ASN A 324 -2.37 7.79 -27.76
N PHE A 325 -2.67 7.00 -26.72
CA PHE A 325 -3.85 6.13 -26.73
C PHE A 325 -5.13 6.94 -26.95
N ALA A 326 -5.32 8.05 -26.22
CA ALA A 326 -6.50 8.90 -26.40
C ALA A 326 -6.59 9.50 -27.81
N ILE A 327 -5.46 9.94 -28.39
CA ILE A 327 -5.42 10.46 -29.77
C ILE A 327 -5.86 9.38 -30.77
N GLN A 328 -5.40 8.15 -30.57
CA GLN A 328 -5.61 7.06 -31.52
C GLN A 328 -6.99 6.41 -31.41
N TYR A 329 -7.51 6.22 -30.20
CA TYR A 329 -8.66 5.36 -29.94
C TYR A 329 -9.90 6.07 -29.38
N ILE A 330 -9.77 7.29 -28.82
CA ILE A 330 -10.91 8.06 -28.31
C ILE A 330 -11.40 9.03 -29.39
N GLU A 331 -12.72 9.09 -29.60
CA GLU A 331 -13.32 10.02 -30.57
C GLU A 331 -12.92 11.49 -30.27
N PRO A 332 -12.51 12.27 -31.30
CA PRO A 332 -12.13 13.67 -31.11
C PRO A 332 -13.24 14.50 -30.46
N GLY A 333 -12.88 15.25 -29.42
CA GLY A 333 -13.82 16.09 -28.70
C GLY A 333 -13.46 16.29 -27.23
N LYS A 334 -14.47 16.60 -26.41
CA LYS A 334 -14.26 16.98 -25.01
C LYS A 334 -13.55 15.90 -24.18
N ARG A 335 -13.85 14.61 -24.42
CA ARG A 335 -13.29 13.48 -23.68
C ARG A 335 -11.80 13.30 -23.98
N GLN A 336 -11.45 13.19 -25.27
CA GLN A 336 -10.06 13.15 -25.72
C GLN A 336 -9.26 14.36 -25.22
N ASN A 337 -9.80 15.58 -25.37
CA ASN A 337 -9.14 16.80 -24.92
C ASN A 337 -8.83 16.79 -23.42
N LYS A 338 -9.75 16.25 -22.59
CA LYS A 338 -9.54 16.14 -21.15
C LYS A 338 -8.36 15.23 -20.82
N VAL A 339 -8.28 14.04 -21.44
CA VAL A 339 -7.17 13.12 -21.22
C VAL A 339 -5.84 13.74 -21.68
N VAL A 340 -5.83 14.39 -22.84
CA VAL A 340 -4.62 15.06 -23.36
C VAL A 340 -4.16 16.19 -22.42
N GLN A 341 -5.08 17.03 -21.93
CA GLN A 341 -4.74 18.12 -21.04
C GLN A 341 -4.22 17.66 -19.67
N GLU A 342 -4.84 16.64 -19.07
CA GLU A 342 -4.35 16.06 -17.81
C GLU A 342 -3.00 15.36 -18.02
N GLY A 343 -2.82 14.64 -19.13
CA GLY A 343 -1.56 13.99 -19.46
C GLY A 343 -0.42 14.98 -19.64
N LEU A 344 -0.70 16.11 -20.31
CA LEU A 344 0.25 17.19 -20.48
C LEU A 344 0.60 17.87 -19.16
N LYS A 345 -0.38 18.06 -18.26
CA LYS A 345 -0.12 18.55 -16.91
C LYS A 345 0.89 17.66 -16.19
N TYR A 346 0.65 16.34 -16.13
CA TYR A 346 1.57 15.41 -15.46
C TYR A 346 2.94 15.35 -16.16
N LEU A 347 2.95 15.33 -17.50
CA LEU A 347 4.20 15.35 -18.26
C LEU A 347 5.01 16.62 -18.00
N ALA A 348 4.36 17.79 -17.93
CA ALA A 348 5.03 19.04 -17.64
C ALA A 348 5.56 19.07 -16.20
N MET A 349 4.82 18.53 -15.23
CA MET A 349 5.30 18.42 -13.84
C MET A 349 6.58 17.57 -13.75
N GLU A 350 6.63 16.44 -14.47
CA GLU A 350 7.79 15.54 -14.52
C GLU A 350 8.96 16.10 -15.35
N ASN A 351 8.68 16.56 -16.56
CA ASN A 351 9.68 17.00 -17.54
C ASN A 351 9.09 18.00 -18.54
N GLU A 352 9.37 19.28 -18.31
CA GLU A 352 8.87 20.38 -19.10
C GLU A 352 9.25 20.33 -20.58
N SER A 353 10.52 20.01 -20.87
CA SER A 353 11.02 19.93 -22.24
C SER A 353 10.33 18.82 -23.03
N LYS A 354 9.97 17.70 -22.38
CA LYS A 354 9.17 16.65 -23.01
C LYS A 354 7.74 17.11 -23.30
N ALA A 355 7.11 17.87 -22.40
CA ALA A 355 5.78 18.43 -22.65
C ALA A 355 5.79 19.40 -23.84
N GLN A 356 6.80 20.27 -23.93
CA GLN A 356 6.98 21.18 -25.06
C GLN A 356 7.22 20.42 -26.37
N ALA A 357 8.11 19.43 -26.37
CA ALA A 357 8.35 18.58 -27.54
C ALA A 357 7.06 17.87 -27.99
N TRP A 358 6.28 17.34 -27.04
CA TRP A 358 5.02 16.69 -27.34
C TRP A 358 4.01 17.65 -27.97
N ILE A 359 3.86 18.88 -27.44
CA ILE A 359 2.98 19.91 -28.02
C ILE A 359 3.42 20.27 -29.44
N ALA A 360 4.73 20.42 -29.67
CA ALA A 360 5.26 20.75 -30.99
C ALA A 360 5.00 19.63 -32.03
N GLU A 361 5.04 18.37 -31.60
CA GLU A 361 4.85 17.21 -32.46
C GLU A 361 3.36 16.85 -32.68
N ASN A 362 2.53 16.96 -31.63
CA ASN A 362 1.18 16.39 -31.60
C ASN A 362 0.08 17.43 -31.33
N GLY A 363 0.42 18.68 -31.02
CA GLY A 363 -0.55 19.73 -30.70
C GLY A 363 -1.43 20.13 -31.89
N HIS A 364 -1.06 19.74 -33.11
CA HIS A 364 -1.84 19.98 -34.32
C HIS A 364 -3.22 19.29 -34.24
N GLY A 365 -4.28 20.08 -34.04
CA GLY A 365 -5.65 19.57 -33.83
C GLY A 365 -6.24 19.95 -32.47
N PHE A 366 -5.39 20.41 -31.54
CA PHE A 366 -5.79 21.04 -30.29
C PHE A 366 -5.52 22.55 -30.37
N GLU A 367 -6.31 23.35 -29.67
CA GLU A 367 -5.95 24.76 -29.47
C GLU A 367 -4.71 24.82 -28.57
N SER A 368 -3.55 25.22 -29.11
CA SER A 368 -2.27 25.30 -28.39
C SER A 368 -2.42 26.06 -27.07
N ASP A 369 -3.10 27.21 -27.11
CA ASP A 369 -3.39 28.03 -25.94
C ASP A 369 -4.17 27.29 -24.85
N VAL A 370 -5.06 26.37 -25.23
CA VAL A 370 -5.82 25.55 -24.27
C VAL A 370 -4.90 24.52 -23.61
N LEU A 371 -3.97 23.91 -24.36
CA LEU A 371 -3.00 22.97 -23.80
C LEU A 371 -2.05 23.69 -22.82
N VAL A 372 -1.51 24.85 -23.23
CA VAL A 372 -0.62 25.69 -22.42
C VAL A 372 -1.35 26.21 -21.16
N ALA A 373 -2.61 26.63 -21.30
CA ALA A 373 -3.45 27.04 -20.18
C ALA A 373 -3.68 25.92 -19.16
N SER A 374 -3.89 24.67 -19.61
CA SER A 374 -4.06 23.52 -18.73
C SER A 374 -2.78 23.18 -17.96
N ILE A 375 -1.61 23.26 -18.61
CA ILE A 375 -0.32 23.10 -17.93
C ILE A 375 -0.12 24.20 -16.88
N THR A 376 -0.39 25.45 -17.27
CA THR A 376 -0.31 26.62 -16.37
C THR A 376 -1.18 26.43 -15.13
N TYR A 377 -2.44 26.02 -15.32
CA TYR A 377 -3.37 25.73 -14.23
C TYR A 377 -2.84 24.64 -13.31
N GLY A 378 -2.35 23.53 -13.89
CA GLY A 378 -1.83 22.40 -13.15
C GLY A 378 -0.62 22.75 -12.29
N LEU A 379 0.40 23.39 -12.87
CA LEU A 379 1.59 23.83 -12.15
C LEU A 379 1.26 24.79 -10.99
N ARG A 380 0.32 25.71 -11.22
CA ARG A 380 -0.17 26.65 -10.21
C ARG A 380 -0.86 25.95 -9.03
N VAL A 381 -1.68 24.92 -9.29
CA VAL A 381 -2.37 24.16 -8.21
C VAL A 381 -1.36 23.41 -7.34
N GLU A 382 -0.28 22.90 -7.93
CA GLU A 382 0.78 22.18 -7.22
C GLU A 382 1.81 23.11 -6.55
N GLY A 383 1.61 24.42 -6.61
CA GLY A 383 2.51 25.41 -6.00
C GLY A 383 3.79 25.72 -6.80
N ASN A 384 3.91 25.21 -8.02
CA ASN A 384 5.03 25.49 -8.93
C ASN A 384 4.80 26.80 -9.69
N TYR A 385 4.70 27.90 -8.95
CA TYR A 385 4.21 29.17 -9.48
C TYR A 385 5.15 29.85 -10.49
N ASP A 386 6.45 29.73 -10.29
CA ASP A 386 7.49 30.22 -11.22
C ASP A 386 7.34 29.57 -12.59
N ARG A 387 7.19 28.24 -12.60
CA ARG A 387 6.93 27.50 -13.83
C ARG A 387 5.57 27.84 -14.43
N ALA A 388 4.54 28.01 -13.59
CA ALA A 388 3.21 28.37 -14.06
C ALA A 388 3.18 29.71 -14.80
N VAL A 389 3.90 30.74 -14.31
CA VAL A 389 3.98 32.03 -15.01
C VAL A 389 4.78 31.93 -16.31
N ASP A 390 5.85 31.14 -16.35
CA ASP A 390 6.63 30.91 -17.56
C ASP A 390 5.79 30.23 -18.66
N TRP A 391 4.95 29.25 -18.30
CA TRP A 391 3.99 28.65 -19.23
C TRP A 391 2.89 29.62 -19.65
N ALA A 392 2.38 30.45 -18.74
CA ALA A 392 1.35 31.43 -19.08
C ALA A 392 1.82 32.40 -20.18
N LEU A 393 3.10 32.77 -20.17
CA LEU A 393 3.72 33.64 -21.18
C LEU A 393 3.78 33.01 -22.58
N MET A 394 3.65 31.69 -22.70
CA MET A 394 3.65 30.96 -23.98
C MET A 394 2.29 30.92 -24.67
N ILE A 395 1.24 31.48 -24.06
CA ILE A 395 -0.10 31.56 -24.65
C ILE A 395 -0.11 32.66 -25.72
N ASP A 396 -0.56 32.37 -26.95
CA ASP A 396 -0.56 33.36 -28.04
C ASP A 396 -1.72 34.36 -27.92
N ASP A 397 -2.91 33.90 -27.51
CA ASP A 397 -4.06 34.76 -27.21
C ASP A 397 -3.78 35.66 -25.99
N GLU A 398 -3.67 36.96 -26.23
CA GLU A 398 -3.32 37.96 -25.20
C GLU A 398 -4.32 38.02 -24.03
N ASP A 399 -5.61 37.78 -24.28
CA ASP A 399 -6.64 37.80 -23.23
C ASP A 399 -6.49 36.57 -22.33
N LYS A 400 -6.25 35.39 -22.92
CA LYS A 400 -5.97 34.14 -22.19
C LYS A 400 -4.63 34.24 -21.44
N LYS A 401 -3.57 34.72 -22.09
CA LYS A 401 -2.25 34.97 -21.50
C LYS A 401 -2.38 35.83 -20.24
N SER A 402 -3.01 37.00 -20.39
CA SER A 402 -3.27 37.93 -19.30
C SER A 402 -4.01 37.25 -18.14
N THR A 403 -5.07 36.52 -18.44
CA THR A 403 -5.89 35.82 -17.43
C THR A 403 -5.06 34.80 -16.64
N HIS A 404 -4.32 33.94 -17.34
CA HIS A 404 -3.55 32.87 -16.74
C HIS A 404 -2.30 33.38 -16.00
N LEU A 405 -1.60 34.36 -16.58
CA LEU A 405 -0.42 34.99 -15.99
C LEU A 405 -0.76 35.71 -14.69
N ASN A 406 -1.80 36.56 -14.71
CA ASN A 406 -2.25 37.27 -13.51
C ASN A 406 -2.69 36.30 -12.42
N SER A 407 -3.43 35.23 -12.79
CA SER A 407 -3.86 34.24 -11.82
C SER A 407 -2.71 33.44 -11.19
N ALA A 408 -1.72 33.03 -11.99
CA ALA A 408 -0.54 32.33 -11.49
C ALA A 408 0.29 33.23 -10.57
N TYR A 409 0.55 34.47 -10.99
CA TYR A 409 1.33 35.44 -10.22
C TYR A 409 0.64 35.84 -8.90
N LYS A 410 -0.68 36.07 -8.91
CA LYS A 410 -1.44 36.38 -7.69
C LYS A 410 -1.36 35.25 -6.66
N ASN A 411 -1.55 34.01 -7.07
CA ASN A 411 -1.40 32.86 -6.18
C ASN A 411 0.04 32.75 -5.64
N TRP A 412 1.04 33.06 -6.49
CA TRP A 412 2.43 33.11 -6.06
C TRP A 412 2.68 34.19 -5.00
N LEU A 413 2.14 35.39 -5.18
CA LEU A 413 2.23 36.48 -4.22
C LEU A 413 1.63 36.11 -2.87
N GLU A 414 0.48 35.43 -2.88
CA GLU A 414 -0.20 34.97 -1.66
C GLU A 414 0.62 33.88 -0.94
N ALA A 415 1.20 32.94 -1.68
CA ALA A 415 2.00 31.85 -1.10
C ALA A 415 3.41 32.29 -0.66
N ASN A 416 4.09 33.11 -1.45
CA ASN A 416 5.46 33.58 -1.21
C ASN A 416 5.75 34.92 -1.91
N LYS A 417 5.20 35.98 -1.32
CA LYS A 417 5.36 37.38 -1.75
C LYS A 417 6.78 37.75 -2.17
N ARG A 418 7.79 37.44 -1.34
CA ARG A 418 9.18 37.85 -1.60
C ARG A 418 9.73 37.23 -2.89
N SER A 419 9.44 35.95 -3.13
CA SER A 419 9.91 35.29 -4.35
C SER A 419 9.18 35.78 -5.60
N ALA A 420 7.86 36.01 -5.51
CA ALA A 420 7.06 36.56 -6.58
C ALA A 420 7.49 37.99 -6.95
N GLU A 421 7.66 38.88 -5.96
CA GLU A 421 8.15 40.25 -6.20
C GLU A 421 9.57 40.27 -6.78
N LYS A 422 10.43 39.34 -6.35
CA LYS A 422 11.77 39.18 -6.94
C LYS A 422 11.66 38.78 -8.41
N TRP A 423 10.83 37.80 -8.75
CA TRP A 423 10.60 37.40 -10.14
C TRP A 423 10.03 38.55 -10.96
N LEU A 424 9.03 39.29 -10.44
CA LEU A 424 8.42 40.42 -11.15
C LEU A 424 9.44 41.54 -11.44
N SER A 425 10.37 41.80 -10.52
CA SER A 425 11.42 42.81 -10.70
C SER A 425 12.43 42.47 -11.80
N GLN A 426 12.44 41.22 -12.27
CA GLN A 426 13.31 40.73 -13.35
C GLN A 426 12.62 40.74 -14.72
N GLN A 427 11.30 40.99 -14.77
CA GLN A 427 10.54 41.06 -16.01
C GLN A 427 10.65 42.44 -16.67
N ASP A 428 10.26 42.52 -17.95
CA ASP A 428 10.19 43.80 -18.66
C ASP A 428 9.13 44.76 -18.08
N GLU A 429 9.18 46.02 -18.51
CA GLU A 429 8.28 47.06 -18.02
C GLU A 429 6.80 46.76 -18.33
N ASP A 430 6.51 46.05 -19.42
CA ASP A 430 5.15 45.74 -19.85
C ASP A 430 4.51 44.70 -18.93
N ILE A 431 5.22 43.60 -18.63
CA ILE A 431 4.77 42.57 -17.67
C ILE A 431 4.68 43.18 -16.26
N GLN A 432 5.63 44.02 -15.88
CA GLN A 432 5.58 44.73 -14.60
C GLN A 432 4.38 45.66 -14.49
N ALA A 433 4.02 46.37 -15.55
CA ALA A 433 2.87 47.27 -15.57
C ALA A 433 1.55 46.47 -15.56
N PHE A 434 1.51 45.32 -16.21
CA PHE A 434 0.35 44.45 -16.25
C PHE A 434 0.01 43.81 -14.89
N LEU A 435 1.03 43.40 -14.11
CA LEU A 435 0.86 42.66 -12.86
C LEU A 435 0.88 43.51 -11.57
N LYS A 436 1.12 44.82 -11.68
CA LYS A 436 1.04 45.79 -10.56
C LYS A 436 -0.34 46.42 -10.49
#